data_AF-A0AA92BI16-F1
#
_entry.id   AF-A0AA92BI16-F1
#
_cell.length_a   1.000
_cell.length_b   1.000
_cell.length_c   1.000
_cell.angle_alpha   90.00
_cell.angle_beta   90.00
_cell.angle_gamma   90.00
#
_symmetry.space_group_name_H-M   'P 1'
#
loop_
_entity.id
_entity.type
_entity.pdbx_description
1 polymer ?
#
loop_
_entity_poly.entity_id
_entity_poly.type
_entity_poly.pdbx_seq_one_letter_code
_entity_poly.pdbx_strand_id
1 'polypeptide(L)'
;LAEMYGPFPSRAAAERYCDAVLDLFKLRRCHEDLQPYPEHPGCVYGEMKKCIEPCKQACTHEQYAAEAAAIKAFFDTRGESMLSQIAADRER
;
A
#
# COMPACT_ATOMS: atom_id res chain seq x y z
N LEU A 1 -1.89 16.41 -11.82
CA LEU A 1 -3.00 16.43 -10.84
C LEU A 1 -4.22 15.67 -11.42
N ALA A 2 -4.05 14.47 -11.97
CA ALA A 2 -5.12 13.84 -12.76
C ALA A 2 -6.20 13.16 -11.90
N GLU A 3 -5.90 12.75 -10.67
CA GLU A 3 -6.84 12.06 -9.78
C GLU A 3 -6.69 12.63 -8.35
N MET A 4 -7.82 12.91 -7.68
CA MET A 4 -7.88 13.41 -6.30
C MET A 4 -8.84 12.53 -5.50
N TYR A 5 -8.37 11.96 -4.40
CA TYR A 5 -9.18 11.14 -3.49
C TYR A 5 -9.59 11.95 -2.26
N GLY A 6 -10.89 11.99 -1.97
CA GLY A 6 -11.51 12.89 -1.00
C GLY A 6 -12.85 13.42 -1.53
N PRO A 7 -13.39 14.52 -0.98
CA PRO A 7 -12.88 15.36 0.10
C PRO A 7 -13.01 14.71 1.47
N PHE A 8 -12.03 14.95 2.35
CA PHE A 8 -12.10 14.53 3.75
C PHE A 8 -12.68 15.66 4.61
N PRO A 9 -13.50 15.34 5.63
CA PRO A 9 -14.16 16.36 6.47
C PRO A 9 -13.18 17.14 7.36
N SER A 10 -11.97 16.61 7.57
CA SER A 10 -10.90 17.30 8.27
C SER A 10 -9.56 16.68 7.89
N ARG A 11 -8.47 17.39 8.20
CA ARG A 11 -7.11 16.87 8.09
C ARG A 11 -6.92 15.57 8.88
N ALA A 12 -7.42 15.52 10.11
CA ALA A 12 -7.33 14.33 10.96
C ALA A 12 -8.07 13.12 10.36
N ALA A 13 -9.18 13.35 9.63
CA ALA A 13 -9.85 12.26 8.92
C ALA A 13 -9.03 11.74 7.74
N ALA A 14 -8.35 12.63 7.00
CA ALA A 14 -7.44 12.24 5.92
C ALA A 14 -6.23 11.46 6.44
N GLU A 15 -5.59 11.92 7.53
CA GLU A 15 -4.45 11.24 8.14
C GLU A 15 -4.82 9.82 8.61
N ARG A 16 -5.95 9.66 9.33
CA ARG A 16 -6.43 8.34 9.73
C ARG A 16 -6.74 7.42 8.55
N TYR A 17 -7.27 7.98 7.47
CA TYR A 17 -7.55 7.21 6.25
C TYR A 17 -6.25 6.73 5.60
N CYS A 18 -5.24 7.61 5.48
CA CYS A 18 -3.91 7.22 4.99
C CYS A 18 -3.27 6.13 5.83
N ASP A 19 -3.32 6.25 7.16
CA ASP A 19 -2.76 5.26 8.08
C ASP A 19 -3.46 3.90 7.93
N ALA A 20 -4.79 3.90 7.84
CA ALA A 20 -5.58 2.67 7.65
C ALA A 20 -5.25 1.98 6.31
N VAL A 21 -5.09 2.75 5.23
CA VAL A 21 -4.70 2.20 3.93
C VAL A 21 -3.29 1.62 4.00
N LEU A 22 -2.34 2.33 4.62
CA LEU A 22 -0.98 1.82 4.78
C LEU A 22 -0.91 0.57 5.67
N ASP A 23 -1.85 0.38 6.59
CA ASP A 23 -1.94 -0.84 7.38
C ASP A 23 -2.64 -2.00 6.64
N LEU A 24 -3.52 -1.69 5.69
CA LEU A 24 -4.19 -2.67 4.83
C LEU A 24 -3.29 -3.19 3.70
N PHE A 25 -2.43 -2.32 3.15
CA PHE A 25 -1.53 -2.63 2.04
C PHE A 25 -0.06 -2.55 2.48
N LYS A 26 0.82 -3.27 1.80
CA LYS A 26 2.25 -3.35 2.15
C LYS A 26 3.11 -2.42 1.29
N LEU A 27 2.65 -1.19 1.10
CA LEU A 27 3.38 -0.16 0.38
C LEU A 27 4.56 0.38 1.21
N ARG A 28 5.57 0.91 0.52
CA ARG A 28 6.67 1.63 1.16
C ARG A 28 6.16 2.84 1.93
N ARG A 29 6.64 3.00 3.17
CA ARG A 29 6.36 4.16 4.04
C ARG A 29 7.52 5.16 4.16
N CYS A 30 8.73 4.78 3.72
CA CYS A 30 9.87 5.70 3.77
C CYS A 30 9.73 6.82 2.74
N HIS A 31 10.23 8.02 3.09
CA HIS A 31 10.13 9.22 2.24
C HIS A 31 11.31 9.36 1.27
N GLU A 32 12.43 8.71 1.56
CA GLU A 32 13.66 8.75 0.76
C GLU A 32 13.49 8.17 -0.65
N ASP A 33 14.35 8.59 -1.58
CA ASP A 33 14.41 8.00 -2.91
C ASP A 33 14.86 6.55 -2.81
N LEU A 34 14.09 5.66 -3.43
CA LEU A 34 14.32 4.23 -3.36
C LEU A 34 15.51 3.84 -4.25
N GLN A 35 16.58 3.34 -3.64
CA GLN A 35 17.72 2.73 -4.31
C GLN A 35 17.83 1.26 -3.86
N PRO A 36 17.23 0.29 -4.58
CA PRO A 36 17.24 -1.10 -4.16
C PRO A 36 18.61 -1.78 -4.31
N TYR A 37 19.09 -2.44 -3.27
CA TYR A 37 20.29 -3.29 -3.33
C TYR A 37 20.20 -4.47 -2.34
N PRO A 38 20.79 -5.65 -2.64
CA PRO A 38 20.62 -6.85 -1.84
C PRO A 38 21.06 -6.73 -0.37
N GLU A 39 22.11 -5.94 -0.10
CA GLU A 39 22.71 -5.79 1.22
C GLU A 39 22.03 -4.72 2.09
N HIS A 40 20.90 -4.15 1.62
CA HIS A 40 20.21 -3.11 2.36
C HIS A 40 19.75 -3.65 3.73
N PRO A 41 20.05 -2.96 4.85
CA PRO A 41 19.78 -3.47 6.19
C PRO A 41 18.29 -3.63 6.55
N GLY A 42 17.37 -3.35 5.62
CA GLY A 42 15.94 -3.22 5.91
C GLY A 42 15.62 -2.05 6.85
N CYS A 43 14.37 -1.99 7.29
CA CYS A 43 13.90 -1.03 8.28
C CYS A 43 12.82 -1.68 9.17
N VAL A 44 12.49 -1.02 10.29
CA VAL A 44 11.49 -1.51 11.25
C VAL A 44 10.13 -1.80 10.59
N TYR A 45 9.72 -1.04 9.57
CA TYR A 45 8.46 -1.30 8.87
C TYR A 45 8.48 -2.64 8.12
N GLY A 46 9.62 -3.05 7.57
CA GLY A 46 9.81 -4.36 6.95
C GLY A 46 9.73 -5.49 7.95
N GLU A 47 10.39 -5.32 9.11
CA GLU A 47 10.34 -6.29 10.22
C GLU A 47 8.91 -6.48 10.73
N MET A 48 8.15 -5.38 10.85
CA MET A 48 6.74 -5.38 11.23
C MET A 48 5.79 -5.84 10.11
N LYS A 49 6.30 -6.24 8.93
CA LYS A 49 5.51 -6.66 7.76
C LYS A 49 4.54 -5.60 7.24
N LYS A 50 4.84 -4.33 7.50
CA LYS A 50 4.12 -3.14 7.02
C LYS A 50 4.53 -2.70 5.61
N CYS A 51 5.54 -3.33 5.04
CA CYS A 51 6.00 -3.13 3.67
C CYS A 51 6.57 -4.46 3.14
N ILE A 52 6.52 -4.70 1.83
CA ILE A 52 7.17 -5.88 1.18
C ILE A 52 8.67 -5.71 0.93
N GLU A 53 9.30 -4.73 1.58
CA GLU A 53 10.75 -4.55 1.64
C GLU A 53 11.45 -4.48 0.26
N PRO A 54 10.96 -3.63 -0.67
CA PRO A 54 11.58 -3.50 -1.99
C PRO A 54 13.00 -2.95 -1.92
N CYS A 55 13.35 -2.23 -0.85
CA CYS A 55 14.68 -1.64 -0.65
C CYS A 55 15.81 -2.68 -0.56
N LYS A 56 15.53 -3.86 0.01
CA LYS A 56 16.50 -4.97 0.08
C LYS A 56 16.27 -6.05 -0.98
N GLN A 57 15.48 -5.73 -2.02
CA GLN A 57 15.10 -6.66 -3.09
C GLN A 57 14.42 -7.95 -2.58
N ALA A 58 13.66 -7.87 -1.48
CA ALA A 58 12.90 -9.01 -0.95
C ALA A 58 11.64 -9.33 -1.77
N CYS A 59 11.27 -8.46 -2.71
CA CYS A 59 10.21 -8.66 -3.69
C CYS A 59 10.70 -8.26 -5.08
N THR A 60 10.05 -8.80 -6.11
CA THR A 60 10.30 -8.40 -7.50
C THR A 60 9.61 -7.07 -7.81
N HIS A 61 10.04 -6.42 -8.89
CA HIS A 61 9.40 -5.20 -9.38
C HIS A 61 7.92 -5.43 -9.71
N GLU A 62 7.59 -6.59 -10.28
CA GLU A 62 6.22 -6.96 -10.65
C GLU A 62 5.34 -7.13 -9.40
N GLN A 63 5.88 -7.73 -8.33
CA GLN A 63 5.16 -7.87 -7.06
C GLN A 63 4.87 -6.50 -6.44
N TYR A 64 5.84 -5.60 -6.42
CA TYR A 64 5.64 -4.25 -5.89
C TYR A 64 4.68 -3.42 -6.77
N ALA A 65 4.78 -3.56 -8.09
CA ALA A 65 3.86 -2.91 -9.02
C ALA A 65 2.41 -3.42 -8.86
N ALA A 66 2.23 -4.73 -8.63
CA ALA A 66 0.92 -5.31 -8.37
C ALA A 66 0.31 -4.77 -7.07
N GLU A 67 1.10 -4.64 -6.00
CA GLU A 67 0.66 -4.03 -4.74
C GLU A 67 0.23 -2.57 -4.93
N ALA A 68 1.02 -1.78 -5.67
CA ALA A 68 0.69 -0.40 -5.98
C ALA A 68 -0.58 -0.28 -6.85
N ALA A 69 -0.76 -1.19 -7.82
CA ALA A 69 -1.95 -1.24 -8.65
C ALA A 69 -3.20 -1.61 -7.84
N ALA A 70 -3.09 -2.52 -6.87
CA ALA A 70 -4.19 -2.88 -5.97
C ALA A 70 -4.66 -1.68 -5.14
N ILE A 71 -3.73 -0.87 -4.63
CA ILE A 71 -4.05 0.38 -3.91
C ILE A 71 -4.77 1.37 -4.82
N LYS A 72 -4.28 1.57 -6.05
CA LYS A 72 -4.95 2.46 -7.02
C LYS A 72 -6.38 1.98 -7.29
N ALA A 73 -6.58 0.69 -7.55
CA ALA A 73 -7.91 0.13 -7.78
C ALA A 73 -8.83 0.29 -6.56
N PHE A 74 -8.29 0.10 -5.36
CA PHE A 74 -9.02 0.35 -4.11
C PHE A 74 -9.50 1.80 -4.01
N PHE A 75 -8.64 2.76 -4.33
CA PHE A 75 -9.02 4.17 -4.32
C PHE A 75 -10.02 4.53 -5.44
N ASP A 76 -9.78 4.06 -6.66
CA ASP A 76 -10.64 4.32 -7.83
C ASP A 76 -12.06 3.77 -7.63
N THR A 77 -12.18 2.64 -6.93
CA THR A 77 -13.47 1.98 -6.65
C THR A 77 -14.05 2.34 -5.28
N ARG A 78 -13.40 3.23 -4.53
CA ARG A 78 -13.78 3.59 -3.15
C ARG A 78 -13.94 2.37 -2.24
N GLY A 79 -13.10 1.35 -2.44
CA GLY A 79 -13.02 0.14 -1.63
C GLY A 79 -13.76 -1.08 -2.18
N GLU A 80 -14.59 -0.91 -3.20
CA GLU A 80 -15.39 -2.03 -3.75
C GLU A 80 -14.52 -3.15 -4.33
N SER A 81 -13.37 -2.83 -4.93
CA SER A 81 -12.46 -3.82 -5.51
C SER A 81 -12.03 -4.89 -4.50
N MET A 82 -11.88 -4.52 -3.23
CA MET A 82 -11.49 -5.43 -2.16
C MET A 82 -12.68 -6.13 -1.52
N LEU A 83 -13.80 -5.43 -1.32
CA LEU A 83 -15.02 -6.03 -0.77
C LEU A 83 -15.54 -7.16 -1.65
N SER A 84 -15.55 -6.96 -2.96
CA SER A 84 -15.93 -7.97 -3.95
C SER A 84 -15.03 -9.21 -3.88
N GLN A 85 -13.71 -9.03 -3.70
CA GLN A 85 -12.76 -10.15 -3.55
C GLN A 85 -13.01 -10.93 -2.24
N ILE A 86 -13.13 -10.24 -1.11
CA ILE A 86 -13.39 -10.86 0.20
C ILE A 86 -14.72 -11.62 0.19
N ALA A 87 -15.76 -11.06 -0.44
CA ALA A 87 -17.06 -11.72 -0.56
C ALA A 87 -16.95 -13.03 -1.35
N ALA A 88 -16.23 -13.03 -2.48
CA ALA A 88 -16.00 -14.22 -3.28
C ALA A 88 -15.17 -15.29 -2.54
N ASP A 89 -14.16 -14.88 -1.78
CA ASP A 89 -13.33 -15.81 -0.99
C ASP A 89 -14.10 -16.45 0.17
N ARG A 90 -15.08 -15.75 0.76
CA ARG A 90 -15.95 -16.30 1.80
C ARG A 90 -16.89 -17.40 1.28
N GLU A 91 -17.28 -17.34 0.02
CA GLU A 91 -18.22 -18.29 -0.61
C GLU A 91 -17.52 -19.55 -1.16
N ARG A 92 -16.19 -19.58 -1.10
CA ARG A 92 -15.36 -20.71 -1.47
C ARG A 92 -15.14 -21.66 -0.29
#